data_AF-A0A9C9KVB2-F1
#
_entry.id   AF-A0A9C9KVB2-F1
#
_cell.length_a   1.000
_cell.length_b   1.000
_cell.length_c   1.000
_cell.angle_alpha   90.00
_cell.angle_beta   90.00
_cell.angle_gamma   90.00
#
_symmetry.space_group_name_H-M   'P 1'
#
loop_
_entity.id
_entity.type
_entity.pdbx_description
1 polymer ?
#
loop_
_entity_poly.entity_id
_entity_poly.type
_entity_poly.pdbx_seq_one_letter_code
_entity_poly.pdbx_strand_id
1 'polypeptide(L)'
;MSEKQAVIYWDSTALLSYLFKDNHSEEILERARSRGVHLLTTLAAAEVYTVISRIHRERVLPDVMIDSLFEMLERGPWSRLNIVPDRLALKELARRWPLRGSGLWHLATALTLQREFPELMILTLDEDLARASRGEKLKLCLTLKGGQAKNSKSRSHR
;
A
#
# COMPACT_ATOMS: atom_id res chain seq x y z
N MET A 1 -16.28 25.90 1.63
CA MET A 1 -15.11 25.36 0.89
C MET A 1 -15.14 23.86 1.08
N SER A 2 -15.30 23.09 0.00
CA SER A 2 -15.28 21.61 0.09
C SER A 2 -13.87 21.17 0.42
N GLU A 3 -13.64 20.53 1.56
CA GLU A 3 -12.41 19.79 1.80
C GLU A 3 -12.23 18.81 0.61
N LYS A 4 -11.12 18.88 -0.12
CA LYS A 4 -10.83 17.89 -1.16
C LYS A 4 -10.65 16.55 -0.46
N GLN A 5 -11.58 15.63 -0.69
CA GLN A 5 -11.49 14.27 -0.17
C GLN A 5 -10.25 13.60 -0.78
N ALA A 6 -9.44 12.94 0.03
CA ALA A 6 -8.28 12.21 -0.45
C ALA A 6 -8.73 10.94 -1.19
N VAL A 7 -8.11 10.61 -2.32
CA VAL A 7 -8.29 9.31 -2.99
C VAL A 7 -7.02 8.49 -2.74
N ILE A 8 -7.16 7.38 -2.01
CA ILE A 8 -6.02 6.58 -1.53
C ILE A 8 -6.09 5.20 -2.14
N TYR A 9 -5.12 4.83 -2.97
CA TYR A 9 -4.95 3.50 -3.51
C TYR A 9 -4.09 2.64 -2.58
N TRP A 10 -4.63 1.49 -2.14
CA TRP A 10 -3.94 0.55 -1.27
C TRP A 10 -3.27 -0.55 -2.09
N ASP A 11 -1.97 -0.75 -1.89
CA ASP A 11 -1.32 -1.99 -2.28
C ASP A 11 -1.46 -3.07 -1.20
N SER A 12 -1.02 -4.29 -1.50
CA SER A 12 -1.08 -5.39 -0.53
C SER A 12 -0.16 -5.19 0.66
N THR A 13 1.01 -4.54 0.50
CA THR A 13 1.96 -4.35 1.61
C THR A 13 1.40 -3.41 2.69
N ALA A 14 0.79 -2.30 2.30
CA ALA A 14 0.09 -1.40 3.21
C ALA A 14 -1.13 -2.06 3.86
N LEU A 15 -1.88 -2.86 3.10
CA LEU A 15 -3.03 -3.59 3.63
C LEU A 15 -2.62 -4.66 4.65
N LEU A 16 -1.51 -5.37 4.41
CA LEU A 16 -0.97 -6.33 5.39
C LEU A 16 -0.55 -5.63 6.68
N SER A 17 0.14 -4.50 6.59
CA SER A 17 0.48 -3.70 7.78
C SER A 17 -0.77 -3.28 8.56
N TYR A 18 -1.81 -2.81 7.88
CA TYR A 18 -3.10 -2.48 8.50
C TYR A 18 -3.72 -3.66 9.28
N LEU A 19 -3.66 -4.88 8.72
CA LEU A 19 -4.26 -6.06 9.32
C LEU A 19 -3.43 -6.65 10.47
N PHE A 20 -2.11 -6.75 10.29
CA PHE A 20 -1.23 -7.48 11.21
C PHE A 20 -0.58 -6.62 12.31
N LYS A 21 -0.79 -5.30 12.30
CA LYS A 21 -0.25 -4.37 13.30
C LYS A 21 1.26 -4.53 13.52
N ASP A 22 2.03 -4.12 12.52
CA ASP A 22 3.50 -4.01 12.53
C ASP A 22 4.03 -2.61 12.92
N ASN A 23 5.35 -2.41 12.79
CA ASN A 23 6.03 -1.16 13.10
C ASN A 23 5.57 0.06 12.25
N HIS A 24 4.86 -0.17 11.15
CA HIS A 24 4.33 0.89 10.28
C HIS A 24 2.84 1.17 10.55
N SER A 25 2.23 0.41 11.45
CA SER A 25 0.77 0.37 11.58
C SER A 25 0.17 1.63 12.16
N GLU A 26 0.90 2.41 12.97
CA GLU A 26 0.39 3.70 13.43
C GLU A 26 0.18 4.66 12.26
N GLU A 27 1.17 4.81 11.37
CA GLU A 27 1.07 5.69 10.19
C GLU A 27 -0.01 5.18 9.22
N ILE A 28 -0.10 3.87 9.03
CA ILE A 28 -1.13 3.25 8.19
C ILE A 28 -2.54 3.45 8.78
N LEU A 29 -2.71 3.29 10.09
CA LEU A 29 -4.00 3.47 10.77
C LEU A 29 -4.45 4.93 10.76
N GLU A 30 -3.54 5.89 10.91
CA GLU A 30 -3.85 7.31 10.74
C GLU A 30 -4.35 7.60 9.32
N ARG A 31 -3.71 7.02 8.30
CA ARG A 31 -4.18 7.13 6.92
C ARG A 31 -5.52 6.46 6.70
N ALA A 32 -5.74 5.26 7.25
CA ALA A 32 -7.02 4.55 7.17
C ALA A 32 -8.19 5.33 7.80
N ARG A 33 -7.93 6.20 8.77
CA ARG A 33 -8.93 7.05 9.43
C ARG A 33 -9.15 8.39 8.72
N SER A 34 -8.27 8.75 7.78
CA SER A 34 -8.41 10.02 7.06
C SER A 34 -9.68 10.04 6.21
N ARG A 35 -10.35 11.19 6.14
CA ARG A 35 -11.53 11.34 5.29
C ARG A 35 -11.13 11.25 3.82
N GLY A 36 -11.70 10.27 3.12
CA GLY A 36 -11.37 10.03 1.72
C GLY A 36 -11.99 8.75 1.17
N VAL A 37 -11.71 8.47 -0.09
CA VAL A 37 -12.05 7.22 -0.77
C VAL A 37 -10.85 6.29 -0.73
N HIS A 38 -11.01 5.12 -0.10
CA HIS A 38 -9.96 4.12 0.01
C HIS A 38 -10.16 3.04 -1.05
N LEU A 39 -9.38 3.08 -2.12
CA LEU A 39 -9.50 2.17 -3.24
C LEU A 39 -8.73 0.88 -2.98
N LEU A 40 -9.42 -0.26 -3.13
CA LEU A 40 -8.85 -1.59 -3.01
C LEU A 40 -9.18 -2.43 -4.23
N THR A 41 -8.16 -3.01 -4.86
CA THR A 41 -8.33 -3.86 -6.05
C THR A 41 -8.44 -5.33 -5.68
N THR A 42 -9.02 -6.12 -6.58
CA THR A 42 -9.06 -7.58 -6.45
C THR A 42 -7.67 -8.20 -6.41
N LEU A 43 -6.66 -7.60 -7.08
CA LEU A 43 -5.27 -8.06 -6.96
C LEU A 43 -4.76 -7.90 -5.52
N ALA A 44 -4.91 -6.71 -4.93
CA ALA A 44 -4.48 -6.45 -3.55
C ALA A 44 -5.14 -7.45 -2.58
N ALA A 45 -6.46 -7.66 -2.72
CA ALA A 45 -7.19 -8.62 -1.90
C ALA A 45 -6.68 -10.06 -2.09
N ALA A 46 -6.43 -10.50 -3.33
CA ALA A 46 -5.91 -11.83 -3.63
C ALA A 46 -4.52 -12.09 -3.02
N GLU A 47 -3.64 -11.08 -3.09
CA GLU A 47 -2.32 -11.16 -2.45
C GLU A 47 -2.45 -11.31 -0.93
N VAL A 48 -3.33 -10.53 -0.30
CA VAL A 48 -3.57 -10.61 1.16
C VAL A 48 -4.22 -11.93 1.56
N TYR A 49 -5.23 -12.41 0.84
CA TYR A 49 -5.82 -13.73 1.10
C TYR A 49 -4.80 -14.85 1.01
N THR A 50 -3.84 -14.76 0.07
CA THR A 50 -2.75 -15.74 -0.05
C THR A 50 -1.86 -15.74 1.19
N VAL A 51 -1.55 -14.55 1.74
CA VAL A 51 -0.76 -14.43 2.97
C VAL A 51 -1.52 -14.97 4.18
N ILE A 52 -2.80 -14.59 4.36
CA ILE A 52 -3.64 -15.11 5.46
C ILE A 52 -3.73 -16.64 5.38
N SER A 53 -3.98 -17.18 4.18
CA SER A 53 -4.07 -18.63 3.96
C SER A 53 -2.76 -19.36 4.26
N ARG A 54 -1.61 -18.75 3.96
CA ARG A 54 -0.30 -19.29 4.31
C ARG A 54 -0.12 -19.34 5.83
N ILE A 55 -0.42 -18.25 6.54
CA ILE A 55 -0.34 -18.15 8.00
C ILE A 55 -1.22 -19.21 8.66
N HIS A 56 -2.45 -19.40 8.15
CA HIS A 56 -3.37 -20.43 8.61
C HIS A 56 -2.80 -21.84 8.41
N ARG A 57 -2.30 -22.16 7.21
CA ARG A 57 -1.68 -23.46 6.91
C ARG A 57 -0.46 -23.77 7.78
N GLU A 58 0.33 -22.74 8.08
CA GLU A 58 1.52 -22.82 8.93
C GLU A 58 1.19 -22.80 10.44
N ARG A 59 -0.10 -22.68 10.81
CA ARG A 59 -0.61 -22.64 12.19
C ARG A 59 0.08 -21.59 13.06
N VAL A 60 0.45 -20.48 12.45
CA VAL A 60 1.13 -19.36 13.13
C VAL A 60 0.16 -18.61 14.05
N LEU A 61 -1.13 -18.58 13.70
CA LEU A 61 -2.20 -17.98 14.48
C LEU A 61 -3.37 -18.97 14.67
N PRO A 62 -4.14 -18.87 15.78
CA PRO A 62 -5.38 -19.64 15.96
C PRO A 62 -6.46 -19.25 14.95
N ASP A 63 -7.35 -20.18 14.63
CA ASP A 63 -8.42 -20.02 13.63
C ASP A 63 -9.29 -18.78 13.87
N VAL A 64 -9.63 -18.49 15.13
CA VAL A 64 -10.40 -17.28 15.50
C VAL A 64 -9.72 -15.97 15.06
N MET A 65 -8.38 -15.92 15.07
CA MET A 65 -7.65 -14.76 14.57
C MET A 65 -7.61 -14.73 13.04
N ILE A 66 -7.55 -15.89 12.38
CA ILE A 66 -7.65 -16.00 10.93
C ILE A 66 -9.01 -15.48 10.44
N ASP A 67 -10.10 -15.90 11.07
CA ASP A 67 -11.45 -15.44 10.75
C ASP A 67 -11.58 -13.92 10.94
N SER A 68 -11.02 -13.39 12.04
CA SER A 68 -10.98 -11.94 12.28
C SER A 68 -10.24 -11.18 11.18
N LEU A 69 -9.16 -11.72 10.61
CA LEU A 69 -8.42 -11.07 9.52
C LEU A 69 -9.25 -11.02 8.24
N PHE A 70 -9.96 -12.10 7.91
CA PHE A 70 -10.89 -12.10 6.78
C PHE A 70 -12.03 -11.11 6.99
N GLU A 71 -12.63 -11.06 8.19
CA GLU A 71 -13.68 -10.10 8.51
C GLU A 71 -13.21 -8.65 8.43
N MET A 72 -12.00 -8.35 8.91
CA MET A 72 -11.40 -7.01 8.81
C MET A 72 -11.18 -6.59 7.35
N LEU A 73 -10.71 -7.51 6.50
CA LEU A 73 -10.57 -7.24 5.06
C LEU A 73 -11.94 -7.02 4.40
N GLU A 74 -12.97 -7.78 4.80
CA GLU A 74 -14.33 -7.63 4.27
C GLU A 74 -15.01 -6.32 4.67
N ARG A 75 -14.87 -5.91 5.94
CA ARG A 75 -15.59 -4.77 6.53
C ARG A 75 -14.79 -3.48 6.58
N GLY A 76 -13.56 -3.46 6.10
CA GLY A 76 -12.70 -2.27 6.12
C GLY A 76 -13.28 -1.11 5.29
N PRO A 77 -12.65 0.08 5.33
CA PRO A 77 -13.17 1.31 4.72
C PRO A 77 -13.10 1.32 3.17
N TRP A 78 -12.98 0.15 2.54
CA TRP A 78 -12.60 0.00 1.16
C TRP A 78 -13.76 0.23 0.19
N SER A 79 -13.53 1.08 -0.80
CA SER A 79 -14.23 1.06 -2.06
C SER A 79 -13.55 0.05 -2.99
N ARG A 80 -14.20 -1.10 -3.20
CA ARG A 80 -13.66 -2.19 -4.00
C ARG A 80 -13.73 -1.86 -5.49
N LEU A 81 -12.63 -2.12 -6.19
CA LEU A 81 -12.49 -1.86 -7.62
C LEU A 81 -12.25 -3.14 -8.41
N ASN A 82 -13.05 -3.32 -9.45
CA ASN A 82 -12.82 -4.27 -10.53
C ASN A 82 -12.26 -3.51 -11.73
N ILE A 83 -10.96 -3.25 -11.72
CA ILE A 83 -10.27 -2.48 -12.77
C ILE A 83 -9.15 -3.31 -13.39
N VAL A 84 -8.88 -3.04 -14.66
CA VAL A 84 -7.70 -3.53 -15.37
C VAL A 84 -6.85 -2.31 -15.75
N PRO A 85 -5.54 -2.30 -15.44
CA PRO A 85 -4.67 -1.19 -15.82
C PRO A 85 -4.55 -1.04 -17.34
N ASP A 86 -4.26 0.18 -17.77
CA ASP A 86 -3.94 0.48 -19.17
C ASP A 86 -2.78 -0.39 -19.67
N ARG A 87 -3.01 -1.10 -20.79
CA ARG A 87 -2.05 -2.07 -21.36
C ARG A 87 -0.79 -1.40 -21.92
N LEU A 88 -0.91 -0.18 -22.45
CA LEU A 88 0.23 0.57 -22.95
C LEU A 88 1.08 1.07 -21.77
N ALA A 89 0.42 1.56 -20.72
CA ALA A 89 1.10 1.96 -19.49
C ALA A 89 1.88 0.79 -18.89
N LEU A 90 1.31 -0.42 -18.80
CA LEU A 90 2.01 -1.62 -18.34
C LEU A 90 3.33 -1.86 -19.11
N LYS A 91 3.28 -1.83 -20.45
CA LYS A 91 4.46 -2.04 -21.30
C LYS A 91 5.50 -0.96 -21.10
N GLU A 92 5.08 0.30 -21.03
CA GLU A 92 5.99 1.43 -20.87
C GLU A 92 6.66 1.45 -19.49
N LEU A 93 5.88 1.22 -18.44
CA LEU A 93 6.36 1.16 -17.07
C LEU A 93 7.31 -0.02 -16.86
N ALA A 94 7.05 -1.18 -17.46
CA ALA A 94 7.93 -2.34 -17.38
C ALA A 94 9.33 -2.08 -17.99
N ARG A 95 9.41 -1.18 -18.98
CA ARG A 95 10.70 -0.78 -19.59
C ARG A 95 11.45 0.23 -18.74
N ARG A 96 10.76 1.02 -17.91
CA ARG A 96 11.35 2.09 -17.09
C ARG A 96 11.72 1.62 -15.69
N TRP A 97 10.90 0.74 -15.10
CA TRP A 97 11.00 0.34 -13.70
C TRP A 97 11.16 -1.17 -13.57
N PRO A 98 12.18 -1.65 -12.84
CA PRO A 98 12.40 -3.08 -12.62
C PRO A 98 11.48 -3.63 -11.51
N LEU A 99 10.16 -3.48 -11.67
CA LEU A 99 9.17 -3.95 -10.69
C LEU A 99 8.81 -5.42 -10.91
N ARG A 100 8.45 -6.11 -9.82
CA ARG A 100 7.77 -7.42 -9.90
C ARG A 100 6.40 -7.25 -10.55
N GLY A 101 5.83 -8.35 -11.06
CA GLY A 101 4.55 -8.33 -11.77
C GLY A 101 3.42 -7.63 -10.99
N SER A 102 3.28 -7.90 -9.69
CA SER A 102 2.27 -7.23 -8.86
C SER A 102 2.57 -5.75 -8.65
N GLY A 103 3.80 -5.38 -8.28
CA GLY A 103 4.20 -3.98 -8.16
C GLY A 103 3.97 -3.18 -9.44
N LEU A 104 4.31 -3.74 -10.60
CA LEU A 104 4.03 -3.15 -11.91
C LEU A 104 2.52 -2.96 -12.12
N TRP A 105 1.71 -3.96 -11.75
CA TRP A 105 0.26 -3.89 -11.87
C TRP A 105 -0.33 -2.80 -10.95
N HIS A 106 0.12 -2.69 -9.70
CA HIS A 106 -0.31 -1.64 -8.78
C HIS A 106 0.04 -0.25 -9.32
N LEU A 107 1.29 -0.05 -9.80
CA LEU A 107 1.71 1.24 -10.36
C LEU A 107 0.87 1.62 -11.59
N ALA A 108 0.71 0.69 -12.54
CA ALA A 108 -0.06 0.93 -13.75
C ALA A 108 -1.54 1.23 -13.45
N THR A 109 -2.11 0.54 -12.46
CA THR A 109 -3.50 0.76 -12.04
C THR A 109 -3.67 2.11 -11.38
N ALA A 110 -2.78 2.48 -10.45
CA ALA A 110 -2.82 3.78 -9.80
C ALA A 110 -2.67 4.94 -10.81
N LEU A 111 -1.78 4.82 -11.79
CA LEU A 111 -1.63 5.82 -12.87
C LEU A 111 -2.83 5.85 -13.83
N THR A 112 -3.47 4.70 -14.07
CA THR A 112 -4.72 4.65 -14.85
C THR A 112 -5.81 5.45 -14.13
N LEU A 113 -5.99 5.20 -12.83
CA LEU A 113 -6.96 5.90 -11.98
C LEU A 113 -6.62 7.38 -11.80
N GLN A 114 -5.33 7.75 -11.79
CA GLN A 114 -4.90 9.14 -11.63
C GLN A 114 -5.40 10.05 -12.76
N ARG A 115 -5.73 9.49 -13.94
CA ARG A 115 -6.35 10.25 -15.04
C ARG A 115 -7.74 10.79 -14.66
N GLU A 116 -8.47 10.04 -13.85
CA GLU A 116 -9.80 10.42 -13.35
C GLU A 116 -9.73 11.12 -11.99
N PHE A 117 -8.75 10.75 -11.16
CA PHE A 117 -8.51 11.28 -9.82
C PHE A 117 -7.10 11.86 -9.71
N PRO A 118 -6.84 13.10 -10.18
CA PRO A 118 -5.50 13.71 -10.16
C PRO A 118 -4.89 13.84 -8.75
N GLU A 119 -5.72 13.88 -7.72
CA GLU A 119 -5.34 13.88 -6.31
C GLU A 119 -4.97 12.50 -5.75
N LEU A 120 -5.10 11.42 -6.53
CA LEU A 120 -4.83 10.06 -6.08
C LEU A 120 -3.41 9.93 -5.53
N MET A 121 -3.34 9.29 -4.38
CA MET A 121 -2.12 8.92 -3.70
C MET A 121 -2.05 7.40 -3.57
N ILE A 122 -0.85 6.83 -3.68
CA ILE A 122 -0.62 5.41 -3.40
C ILE A 122 -0.08 5.25 -1.98
N LEU A 123 -0.65 4.27 -1.28
CA LEU A 123 -0.19 3.81 0.01
C LEU A 123 0.49 2.45 -0.17
N THR A 124 1.80 2.41 0.08
CA THR A 124 2.65 1.24 -0.12
C THR A 124 3.83 1.28 0.86
N LEU A 125 4.23 0.10 1.33
CA LEU A 125 5.46 -0.13 2.09
C LEU A 125 6.55 -0.79 1.23
N ASP A 126 6.26 -1.12 -0.03
CA ASP A 126 7.25 -1.62 -0.98
C ASP A 126 8.12 -0.45 -1.48
N GLU A 127 9.42 -0.49 -1.17
CA GLU A 127 10.36 0.59 -1.49
C GLU A 127 10.56 0.77 -3.01
N ASP A 128 10.53 -0.32 -3.79
CA ASP A 128 10.70 -0.27 -5.23
C ASP A 128 9.46 0.34 -5.89
N LEU A 129 8.25 -0.04 -5.45
CA LEU A 129 6.99 0.55 -5.88
C LEU A 129 6.92 2.03 -5.46
N ALA A 130 7.34 2.37 -4.24
CA ALA A 130 7.39 3.75 -3.77
C ALA A 130 8.36 4.60 -4.62
N ARG A 131 9.53 4.06 -4.95
CA ARG A 131 10.52 4.72 -5.83
C ARG A 131 9.96 4.96 -7.23
N ALA A 132 9.35 3.93 -7.83
CA ALA A 132 8.76 4.03 -9.17
C ALA A 132 7.58 5.02 -9.19
N SER A 133 6.72 4.99 -8.17
CA SER A 133 5.60 5.94 -8.02
C SER A 133 6.07 7.39 -8.01
N ARG A 134 7.12 7.71 -7.22
CA ARG A 134 7.71 9.06 -7.21
C ARG A 134 8.24 9.45 -8.60
N GLY A 135 8.90 8.53 -9.28
CA GLY A 135 9.44 8.77 -10.63
C GLY A 135 8.37 9.03 -11.68
N GLU A 136 7.20 8.41 -11.54
CA GLU A 136 6.02 8.64 -12.38
C GLU A 136 5.10 9.76 -11.86
N LYS A 137 5.60 10.58 -10.91
CA LYS A 137 4.87 11.72 -10.31
C LYS A 137 3.56 11.34 -9.60
N LEU A 138 3.45 10.08 -9.19
CA LEU A 138 2.38 9.60 -8.33
C LEU A 138 2.72 9.91 -6.86
N LYS A 139 1.82 10.59 -6.16
CA LYS A 139 2.02 10.97 -4.76
C LYS A 139 1.97 9.76 -3.84
N LEU A 140 2.84 9.73 -2.84
CA LEU A 140 2.78 8.73 -1.77
C LEU A 140 1.98 9.24 -0.58
N CYS A 141 1.21 8.34 0.05
CA CYS A 141 0.54 8.64 1.32
C CYS A 141 1.51 8.66 2.52
N LEU A 142 2.64 7.95 2.44
CA LEU A 142 3.64 7.91 3.49
C LEU A 142 4.80 8.84 3.15
N THR A 143 5.24 9.59 4.15
CA THR A 143 6.56 10.21 4.12
C THR A 143 7.48 9.25 4.84
N LEU A 144 8.14 8.36 4.10
CA LEU A 144 9.24 7.57 4.64
C LEU A 144 10.22 8.55 5.28
N LYS A 145 10.21 8.65 6.61
CA LYS A 145 11.25 9.37 7.34
C LYS A 145 12.51 8.58 7.06
N GLY A 146 13.38 9.16 6.24
CA GLY A 146 14.69 8.59 5.92
C GLY A 146 15.38 8.14 7.21
N GLY A 147 16.04 7.00 7.13
CA GLY A 147 16.70 6.35 8.25
C GLY A 147 17.40 7.35 9.15
N GLN A 148 17.07 7.31 10.43
CA GLN A 148 17.90 7.96 11.44
C GLN A 148 19.28 7.31 11.38
N ALA A 149 20.20 7.95 10.66
CA ALA A 149 21.62 7.82 10.94
C ALA A 149 21.80 8.22 12.40
N LYS A 150 21.92 7.22 13.27
CA LYS A 150 22.39 7.38 14.65
C LYS A 150 23.78 7.96 14.58
N ASN A 151 23.88 9.28 14.56
CA ASN A 151 25.12 9.98 14.83
C ASN A 151 25.36 9.89 16.34
N SER A 152 25.92 8.76 16.77
CA SER A 152 26.47 8.61 18.11
C SER A 152 27.64 9.58 18.25
N LYS A 153 27.35 10.77 18.80
CA LYS A 153 28.35 11.60 19.46
C LYS A 153 28.91 10.81 20.63
N SER A 154 30.00 10.08 20.41
CA SER A 154 30.89 9.67 21.50
C SER A 154 31.66 10.90 21.95
N ARG A 155 31.15 11.55 22.99
CA ARG A 155 31.96 12.32 23.92
C ARG A 155 33.05 11.38 24.44
N SER A 156 34.30 11.65 24.08
CA SER A 156 35.45 11.17 24.84
C SER A 156 36.09 12.38 25.49
N HIS A 157 35.91 12.51 26.79
CA HIS A 157 36.78 13.31 27.64
C HIS A 157 38.18 12.72 27.61
N ARG A 158 39.19 13.55 27.32
CA ARG A 158 40.42 13.68 28.09
C ARG A 158 41.18 14.90 27.60
#